data_AF-A0A3B0VCF9-F1
#
_entry.id   AF-A0A3B0VCF9-F1
#
_cell.length_a   1.000
_cell.length_b   1.000
_cell.length_c   1.000
_cell.angle_alpha   90.00
_cell.angle_beta   90.00
_cell.angle_gamma   90.00
#
_symmetry.space_group_name_H-M   'P 1'
#
loop_
_entity.id
_entity.type
_entity.pdbx_description
1 polymer ?
#
loop_
_entity_poly.entity_id
_entity_poly.type
_entity_poly.pdbx_seq_one_letter_code
_entity_poly.pdbx_strand_id
1 'polypeptide(L)'
;MAIKLVTIILVSIGTICLSIAILPTKQICGLERKHRFAWRCLGTLILLFLVGYLYYGSLLLFRPARIHDLLISIIMVAGGIFVILVARLSLQTLKGIKKIADRERHRALHDELTELPNRSLLYERIEQAMREAQRDETTIAIMLMDLNRFKEINDTLGHFYGDYLLQMIAPRMRECIRQADTIARFGGDEFAVVLPGVELEQVINIAEKIARAMEEPFHIEGNSLSIDVSIGIALYPRHGTDSDTLLQHADIALYAAKKTSGDFYSIYNAKLDDHSIKRLMFTVELREALKKKQLVLHYQPKYSLISRQVCGVEALVRWPRSDGKGLTAPADFIPIAEKTGLIRLLTYQVLEKAFAQSAEWKKRDIFLPMSINLSTKVLHDLDLPGHVKTLLEKWEIDPGTITLEITESSMVADPVLAFKTITALGELGVHISIDDFGTGYSSLALLKRLPGCELKIDKSLVIDMTENENDLTIVQASIDLARSMNLQVVAEGVETREALDKLTELHCEMAQGFYLSPPLPAAEVLAKIAELNTGPHPAETADNRGAIADLRLPQPTI
;
A
#
# COMPACT_ATOMS: atom_id res chain seq x y z
N MET A 1 1.18 44.24 76.57
CA MET A 1 1.42 42.78 76.45
C MET A 1 0.85 42.21 75.15
N ALA A 2 -0.43 42.48 74.82
CA ALA A 2 -1.09 42.00 73.60
C ALA A 2 -0.36 42.37 72.29
N ILE A 3 0.05 43.64 72.12
CA ILE A 3 0.78 44.10 70.91
C ILE A 3 2.07 43.30 70.70
N LYS A 4 2.84 43.05 71.77
CA LYS A 4 4.09 42.29 71.72
C LYS A 4 3.86 40.84 71.27
N LEU A 5 2.83 40.19 71.80
CA LEU A 5 2.47 38.82 71.41
C LEU A 5 2.10 38.74 69.93
N VAL A 6 1.25 39.67 69.46
CA VAL A 6 0.82 39.73 68.05
C VAL A 6 2.00 39.98 67.11
N THR A 7 2.91 40.91 67.44
CA THR A 7 4.11 41.17 66.63
C THR A 7 5.01 39.93 66.50
N ILE A 8 5.22 39.20 67.60
CA ILE A 8 6.09 38.01 67.59
C ILE A 8 5.46 36.90 66.75
N ILE A 9 4.14 36.69 66.87
CA ILE A 9 3.40 35.70 66.08
C ILE A 9 3.50 36.03 64.59
N LEU A 10 3.28 37.29 64.21
CA LEU A 10 3.40 37.72 62.82
C LEU A 10 4.83 37.46 62.29
N VAL A 11 5.88 37.95 62.95
CA VAL A 11 7.26 37.71 62.50
C VAL A 11 7.57 36.22 62.38
N SER A 12 7.07 35.39 63.31
CA SER A 12 7.23 33.92 63.26
C SER A 12 6.56 33.31 62.03
N ILE A 13 5.32 33.70 61.72
CA ILE A 13 4.60 33.24 60.52
C ILE A 13 5.38 33.63 59.25
N GLY A 14 5.83 34.89 59.14
CA GLY A 14 6.62 35.35 57.99
C GLY A 14 7.93 34.55 57.82
N THR A 15 8.59 34.22 58.93
CA THR A 15 9.82 33.40 58.95
C THR A 15 9.56 31.96 58.49
N ILE A 16 8.44 31.37 58.90
CA ILE A 16 8.01 30.04 58.46
C ILE A 16 7.71 30.05 56.95
N CYS A 17 6.98 31.06 56.46
CA CYS A 17 6.71 31.20 55.02
C CYS A 17 7.99 31.29 54.18
N LEU A 18 8.97 32.10 54.62
CA LEU A 18 10.28 32.19 53.96
C LEU A 18 11.03 30.85 53.96
N SER A 19 11.01 30.13 55.09
CA SER A 19 11.65 28.82 55.22
C SER A 19 11.07 27.81 54.23
N ILE A 20 9.74 27.77 54.10
CA ILE A 20 9.04 26.87 53.17
C ILE A 20 9.35 27.25 51.70
N ALA A 21 9.59 28.53 51.40
CA ALA A 21 9.90 29.00 50.04
C ALA A 21 11.29 28.56 49.51
N ILE A 22 12.20 28.10 50.38
CA ILE A 22 13.54 27.64 49.98
C ILE A 22 13.45 26.38 49.11
N LEU A 23 12.57 25.43 49.47
CA LEU A 23 12.42 24.17 48.75
C LEU A 23 11.97 24.34 47.29
N PRO A 24 10.87 25.06 46.97
CA PRO A 24 10.48 25.30 45.59
C PRO A 24 11.54 26.07 44.81
N THR A 25 12.21 27.06 45.41
CA THR A 25 13.30 27.81 44.77
C THR A 25 14.49 26.90 44.38
N LYS A 26 14.84 25.94 45.23
CA LYS A 26 15.88 24.94 44.94
C LYS A 26 15.46 24.00 43.81
N GLN A 27 14.20 23.58 43.77
CA GLN A 27 13.67 22.75 42.67
C GLN A 27 13.69 23.51 41.33
N ILE A 28 13.36 24.79 41.33
CA ILE A 28 13.43 25.65 40.13
C ILE A 28 14.87 25.73 39.58
N CYS A 29 15.87 25.91 40.45
CA CYS A 29 17.29 25.91 40.04
C CYS A 29 17.74 24.62 39.32
N GLY A 30 17.11 23.49 39.65
CA GLY A 30 17.36 22.20 38.99
C GLY A 30 16.67 22.06 37.64
N LEU A 31 15.48 22.63 37.49
CA LEU A 31 14.66 22.58 36.27
C LEU A 31 15.14 23.55 35.20
N GLU A 32 15.54 24.76 35.58
CA GLU A 32 15.83 25.84 34.64
C GLU A 32 17.34 26.12 34.53
N ARG A 33 17.99 25.56 33.50
CA ARG A 33 19.44 25.71 33.30
C ARG A 33 19.83 27.10 32.79
N LYS A 34 18.97 27.75 31.98
CA LYS A 34 19.27 29.03 31.29
C LYS A 34 19.38 30.23 32.25
N HIS A 35 18.53 30.30 33.26
CA HIS A 35 18.49 31.40 34.23
C HIS A 35 18.93 30.97 35.64
N ARG A 36 19.76 29.92 35.74
CA ARG A 36 20.22 29.36 37.02
C ARG A 36 20.84 30.40 37.96
N PHE A 37 21.54 31.40 37.41
CA PHE A 37 22.14 32.49 38.19
C PHE A 37 21.07 33.34 38.90
N ALA A 38 20.00 33.75 38.19
CA ALA A 38 18.94 34.57 38.76
C ALA A 38 18.20 33.85 39.90
N TRP A 39 17.92 32.55 39.75
CA TRP A 39 17.28 31.76 40.80
C TRP A 39 18.19 31.47 42.00
N ARG A 40 19.51 31.37 41.78
CA ARG A 40 20.49 31.32 42.87
C ARG A 40 20.54 32.65 43.63
N CYS A 41 20.55 33.78 42.93
CA CYS A 41 20.44 35.10 43.55
C CYS A 41 19.16 35.22 44.38
N LEU A 42 18.01 34.81 43.84
CA LEU A 42 16.75 34.78 44.60
C LEU A 42 16.84 33.90 45.85
N GLY A 43 17.43 32.71 45.74
CA GLY A 43 17.65 31.82 46.89
C GLY A 43 18.55 32.45 47.96
N THR A 44 19.63 33.11 47.57
CA THR A 44 20.50 33.85 48.51
C THR A 44 19.79 35.04 49.16
N LEU A 45 18.93 35.73 48.41
CA LEU A 45 18.13 36.84 48.93
C LEU A 45 17.08 36.35 49.94
N ILE A 46 16.44 35.22 49.70
CA ILE A 46 15.52 34.57 50.66
C ILE A 46 16.26 34.22 51.95
N LEU A 47 17.49 33.71 51.86
CA LEU A 47 18.31 33.38 53.03
C LEU A 47 18.70 34.65 53.82
N LEU A 48 19.04 35.74 53.13
CA LEU A 48 19.31 37.04 53.76
C LEU A 48 18.07 37.57 54.50
N PHE A 49 16.89 37.52 53.88
CA PHE A 49 15.64 37.90 54.53
C PHE A 49 15.32 37.02 55.73
N LEU A 50 15.58 35.71 55.66
CA LEU A 50 15.40 34.80 56.79
C LEU A 50 16.25 35.22 58.00
N VAL A 51 17.54 35.54 57.77
CA VAL A 51 18.44 36.05 58.83
C VAL A 51 17.90 37.37 59.41
N GLY A 52 17.45 38.28 58.55
CA GLY A 52 16.85 39.55 58.97
C GLY A 52 15.58 39.36 59.82
N TYR A 53 14.73 38.39 59.46
CA TYR A 53 13.50 38.09 60.20
C TYR A 53 13.79 37.48 61.58
N LEU A 54 14.75 36.56 61.64
CA LEU A 54 15.22 35.97 62.89
C LEU A 54 15.86 37.02 63.81
N TYR A 55 16.69 37.90 63.27
CA TYR A 55 17.32 38.98 64.03
C TYR A 55 16.28 39.97 64.59
N TYR A 56 15.32 40.39 63.75
CA TYR A 56 14.25 41.29 64.18
C TYR A 56 13.31 40.64 65.22
N GLY A 57 12.97 39.37 65.02
CA GLY A 57 12.23 38.58 66.02
C GLY A 57 12.98 38.46 67.35
N SER A 58 14.31 38.29 67.32
CA SER A 58 15.15 38.29 68.52
C SER A 58 15.13 39.63 69.24
N LEU A 59 15.28 40.75 68.52
CA LEU A 59 15.17 42.11 69.10
C LEU A 59 13.83 42.34 69.82
N LEU A 60 12.73 41.86 69.23
CA LEU A 60 11.38 41.93 69.81
C LEU A 60 11.24 41.14 71.13
N LEU A 61 12.04 40.09 71.35
CA LEU A 61 12.06 39.36 72.62
C LEU A 61 12.64 40.22 73.75
N PHE A 62 13.74 40.91 73.48
CA PHE A 62 14.52 41.66 74.49
C PHE A 62 14.04 43.10 74.75
N ARG A 63 13.19 43.67 73.88
CA ARG A 63 12.68 45.05 74.05
C ARG A 63 11.13 45.10 74.13
N PRO A 64 10.54 46.19 74.68
CA PRO A 64 9.10 46.41 74.62
C PRO A 64 8.65 46.81 73.21
N ALA A 65 7.58 46.19 72.70
CA ALA A 65 7.04 46.46 71.37
C ALA A 65 6.21 47.76 71.33
N ARG A 66 6.39 48.56 70.28
CA ARG A 66 5.64 49.78 69.97
C ARG A 66 4.75 49.60 68.73
N ILE A 67 3.91 50.59 68.43
CA ILE A 67 2.97 50.55 67.29
C ILE A 67 3.71 50.38 65.94
N HIS A 68 4.88 50.98 65.77
CA HIS A 68 5.66 50.80 64.54
C HIS A 68 6.18 49.37 64.37
N ASP A 69 6.44 48.63 65.47
CA ASP A 69 6.85 47.23 65.36
C ASP A 69 5.70 46.36 64.81
N LEU A 70 4.45 46.72 65.10
CA LEU A 70 3.25 46.08 64.53
C LEU A 70 3.17 46.27 63.03
N LEU A 71 3.38 47.50 62.55
CA LEU A 71 3.43 47.80 61.11
C LEU A 71 4.53 47.02 60.39
N ILE A 72 5.74 46.99 60.96
CA ILE A 72 6.87 46.22 60.41
C ILE A 72 6.54 44.72 60.37
N SER A 73 5.95 44.18 61.44
CA SER A 73 5.59 42.76 61.52
C SER A 73 4.54 42.37 60.48
N ILE A 74 3.57 43.24 60.19
CA ILE A 74 2.58 43.04 59.12
C ILE A 74 3.27 43.00 57.75
N ILE A 75 4.18 43.94 57.48
CA ILE A 75 4.96 43.97 56.23
C ILE A 75 5.80 42.70 56.08
N MET A 76 6.40 42.20 57.17
CA MET A 76 7.20 40.98 57.16
C MET A 76 6.35 39.73 56.86
N VAL A 77 5.17 39.59 57.46
CA VAL A 77 4.26 38.48 57.10
C VAL A 77 3.84 38.57 55.64
N ALA A 78 3.42 39.75 55.19
CA ALA A 78 3.02 39.97 53.81
C ALA A 78 4.16 39.63 52.84
N GLY A 79 5.40 40.02 53.16
CA GLY A 79 6.60 39.67 52.39
C GLY A 79 6.87 38.17 52.36
N GLY A 80 6.78 37.48 53.50
CA GLY A 80 6.93 36.03 53.58
C GLY A 80 5.87 35.28 52.75
N ILE A 81 4.60 35.69 52.85
CA ILE A 81 3.48 35.14 52.06
C ILE A 81 3.68 35.41 50.56
N PHE A 82 4.12 36.62 50.19
CA PHE A 82 4.41 36.97 48.81
C PHE A 82 5.50 36.07 48.21
N VAL A 83 6.62 35.88 48.92
CA VAL A 83 7.74 35.05 48.46
C VAL A 83 7.33 33.59 48.26
N ILE A 84 6.61 32.99 49.21
CA ILE A 84 6.14 31.60 49.06
C ILE A 84 5.13 31.45 47.91
N LEU A 85 4.22 32.43 47.73
CA LEU A 85 3.24 32.42 46.65
C LEU A 85 3.94 32.47 45.29
N VAL A 86 4.87 33.42 45.10
CA VAL A 86 5.63 33.58 43.85
C VAL A 86 6.48 32.34 43.57
N ALA A 87 7.19 31.80 44.57
CA ALA A 87 8.02 30.61 44.40
C ALA A 87 7.20 29.37 44.03
N ARG A 88 6.02 29.17 44.65
CA ARG A 88 5.12 28.05 44.32
C ARG A 88 4.48 28.19 42.95
N LEU A 89 3.96 29.37 42.62
CA LEU A 89 3.35 29.63 41.32
C LEU A 89 4.38 29.44 40.21
N SER A 90 5.58 30.00 40.37
CA SER A 90 6.68 29.84 39.40
C SER A 90 7.06 28.38 39.19
N LEU A 91 7.17 27.59 40.27
CA LEU A 91 7.46 26.16 40.17
C LEU A 91 6.35 25.38 39.45
N GLN A 92 5.08 25.69 39.73
CA GLN A 92 3.95 25.06 39.05
C GLN A 92 3.94 25.42 37.56
N THR A 93 4.15 26.68 37.21
CA THR A 93 4.24 27.13 35.81
C THR A 93 5.39 26.45 35.09
N LEU A 94 6.59 26.38 35.67
CA LEU A 94 7.74 25.71 35.06
C LEU A 94 7.52 24.20 34.89
N LYS A 95 6.92 23.53 35.87
CA LYS A 95 6.54 22.11 35.73
C LYS A 95 5.48 21.91 34.63
N GLY A 96 4.51 22.81 34.54
CA GLY A 96 3.48 22.82 33.50
C GLY A 96 4.07 22.98 32.11
N ILE A 97 4.90 24.01 31.91
CA ILE A 97 5.60 24.28 30.64
C ILE A 97 6.46 23.09 30.25
N LYS A 98 7.23 22.53 31.19
CA LYS A 98 8.07 21.36 30.90
C LYS A 98 7.23 20.15 30.47
N LYS A 99 6.13 19.86 31.18
CA LYS A 99 5.24 18.75 30.84
C LYS A 99 4.56 18.94 29.48
N ILE A 100 4.19 20.18 29.14
CA ILE A 100 3.66 20.53 27.82
C ILE A 100 4.75 20.33 26.77
N ALA A 101 5.95 20.87 26.98
CA ALA A 101 7.07 20.72 26.05
C ALA A 101 7.47 19.25 25.84
N ASP A 102 7.49 18.43 26.90
CA ASP A 102 7.80 17.00 26.82
C ASP A 102 6.69 16.25 26.04
N ARG A 103 5.41 16.60 26.23
CA ARG A 103 4.29 16.04 25.45
C ARG A 103 4.32 16.47 23.99
N GLU A 104 4.58 17.74 23.73
CA GLU A 104 4.69 18.28 22.36
C GLU A 104 5.89 17.64 21.64
N ARG A 105 7.02 17.46 22.33
CA ARG A 105 8.16 16.72 21.79
C ARG A 105 7.83 15.25 21.54
N HIS A 106 7.10 14.60 22.44
CA HIS A 106 6.67 13.22 22.24
C HIS A 106 5.76 13.09 21.02
N ARG A 107 4.74 13.96 20.89
CA ARG A 107 3.84 14.03 19.72
C ARG A 107 4.58 14.34 18.42
N ALA A 108 5.58 15.20 18.46
CA ALA A 108 6.39 15.54 17.30
C ALA A 108 7.29 14.37 16.83
N LEU A 109 7.59 13.40 17.70
CA LEU A 109 8.57 12.33 17.47
C LEU A 109 7.98 10.91 17.48
N HIS A 110 6.69 10.76 17.80
CA HIS A 110 6.00 9.47 17.82
C HIS A 110 4.74 9.53 16.97
N ASP A 111 4.36 8.40 16.41
CA ASP A 111 3.11 8.19 15.70
C ASP A 111 1.95 8.16 16.70
N GLU A 112 0.87 8.91 16.43
CA GLU A 112 -0.26 9.04 17.36
C GLU A 112 -1.10 7.77 17.48
N LEU A 113 -1.06 6.91 16.46
CA LEU A 113 -1.85 5.67 16.44
C LEU A 113 -1.14 4.53 17.20
N THR A 114 0.13 4.29 16.87
CA THR A 114 0.91 3.13 17.34
C THR A 114 1.82 3.41 18.51
N GLU A 115 2.01 4.69 18.88
CA GLU A 115 2.99 5.17 19.86
C GLU A 115 4.45 4.78 19.53
N LEU A 116 4.72 4.26 18.34
CA LEU A 116 6.08 4.03 17.86
C LEU A 116 6.76 5.36 17.51
N PRO A 117 8.11 5.42 17.53
CA PRO A 117 8.86 6.45 16.82
C PRO A 117 8.27 6.73 15.43
N ASN A 118 8.11 7.99 15.09
CA ASN A 118 7.71 8.40 13.75
C ASN A 118 8.94 8.53 12.84
N ARG A 119 8.70 8.89 11.58
CA ARG A 119 9.76 9.10 10.58
C ARG A 119 10.87 10.05 11.09
N SER A 120 10.53 11.15 11.74
CA SER A 120 11.54 12.11 12.24
C SER A 120 12.46 11.48 13.28
N LEU A 121 11.91 10.75 14.25
CA LEU A 121 12.71 10.08 15.27
C LEU A 121 13.51 8.90 14.71
N LEU A 122 12.98 8.19 13.71
CA LEU A 122 13.73 7.15 13.00
C LEU A 122 15.01 7.72 12.38
N TYR A 123 14.92 8.84 11.65
CA TYR A 123 16.07 9.51 11.05
C TYR A 123 17.12 9.91 12.10
N GLU A 124 16.69 10.48 13.23
CA GLU A 124 17.59 10.80 14.34
C GLU A 124 18.32 9.56 14.88
N ARG A 125 17.63 8.41 14.96
CA ARG A 125 18.19 7.14 15.44
C ARG A 125 19.16 6.52 14.46
N ILE A 126 18.89 6.58 13.16
CA ILE A 126 19.82 6.13 12.11
C ILE A 126 21.11 6.95 12.18
N GLU A 127 20.99 8.28 12.19
CA GLU A 127 22.13 9.19 12.29
C GLU A 127 22.95 8.98 13.57
N GLN A 128 22.28 8.73 14.69
CA GLN A 128 22.97 8.40 15.94
C GLN A 128 23.72 7.07 15.83
N ALA A 129 23.04 6.01 15.37
CA ALA A 129 23.65 4.69 15.22
C ALA A 129 24.86 4.77 14.27
N MET A 130 24.76 5.50 13.16
CA MET A 130 25.86 5.67 12.19
C MET A 130 27.10 6.31 12.82
N ARG A 131 26.93 7.34 13.65
CA ARG A 131 28.05 7.95 14.38
C ARG A 131 28.72 6.98 15.35
N GLU A 132 27.93 6.17 16.04
CA GLU A 132 28.43 5.15 16.96
C GLU A 132 29.16 4.03 16.19
N ALA A 133 28.56 3.55 15.11
CA ALA A 133 29.11 2.52 14.25
C ALA A 133 30.40 2.95 13.54
N GLN A 134 30.49 4.20 13.10
CA GLN A 134 31.71 4.76 12.54
C GLN A 134 32.85 4.81 13.56
N ARG A 135 32.55 5.12 14.83
CA ARG A 135 33.54 5.16 15.91
C ARG A 135 34.01 3.76 16.30
N ASP A 136 33.08 2.81 16.35
CA ASP A 136 33.31 1.47 16.90
C ASP A 136 33.58 0.41 15.80
N GLU A 137 33.68 0.84 14.53
CA GLU A 137 33.87 0.00 13.33
C GLU A 137 32.85 -1.14 13.21
N THR A 138 31.57 -0.84 13.49
CA THR A 138 30.48 -1.82 13.45
C THR A 138 29.52 -1.58 12.29
N THR A 139 28.68 -2.58 12.02
CA THR A 139 27.66 -2.55 10.96
C THR A 139 26.30 -2.15 11.54
N ILE A 140 25.47 -1.48 10.74
CA ILE A 140 24.05 -1.23 11.07
C ILE A 140 23.20 -1.82 9.95
N ALA A 141 22.06 -2.42 10.29
CA ALA A 141 21.05 -2.77 9.32
C ALA A 141 19.81 -1.88 9.43
N ILE A 142 19.31 -1.45 8.28
CA ILE A 142 18.03 -0.77 8.11
C ILE A 142 17.08 -1.72 7.40
N MET A 143 15.92 -1.96 8.01
CA MET A 143 14.84 -2.73 7.41
C MET A 143 13.65 -1.81 7.18
N LEU A 144 13.20 -1.71 5.94
CA LEU A 144 11.89 -1.13 5.60
C LEU A 144 10.91 -2.26 5.34
N MET A 145 9.70 -2.12 5.86
CA MET A 145 8.71 -3.18 5.87
C MET A 145 7.37 -2.62 5.44
N ASP A 146 6.60 -3.42 4.70
CA ASP A 146 5.27 -3.09 4.25
C ASP A 146 4.34 -4.28 4.46
N LEU A 147 3.17 -3.98 5.00
CA LEU A 147 2.15 -4.99 5.27
C LEU A 147 1.42 -5.34 3.96
N ASN A 148 1.61 -6.58 3.51
CA ASN A 148 1.04 -7.03 2.25
C ASN A 148 -0.49 -7.01 2.36
N ARG A 149 -1.14 -6.47 1.32
CA ARG A 149 -2.61 -6.41 1.21
C ARG A 149 -3.30 -5.69 2.37
N PHE A 150 -2.60 -4.87 3.17
CA PHE A 150 -3.22 -4.10 4.26
C PHE A 150 -4.34 -3.18 3.77
N LYS A 151 -4.18 -2.66 2.55
CA LYS A 151 -5.25 -1.91 1.88
C LYS A 151 -6.53 -2.74 1.71
N GLU A 152 -6.44 -4.01 1.34
CA GLU A 152 -7.61 -4.91 1.20
C GLU A 152 -8.31 -5.09 2.55
N ILE A 153 -7.56 -5.15 3.65
CA ILE A 153 -8.12 -5.21 5.01
C ILE A 153 -8.90 -3.93 5.33
N ASN A 154 -8.32 -2.76 5.05
CA ASN A 154 -8.99 -1.47 5.22
C ASN A 154 -10.25 -1.37 4.37
N ASP A 155 -10.19 -1.82 3.12
CA ASP A 155 -11.30 -1.74 2.18
C ASP A 155 -12.42 -2.73 2.58
N THR A 156 -12.07 -3.89 3.15
CA THR A 156 -13.03 -4.93 3.56
C THR A 156 -13.67 -4.67 4.92
N LEU A 157 -12.87 -4.33 5.92
CA LEU A 157 -13.34 -4.17 7.31
C LEU A 157 -13.58 -2.70 7.67
N GLY A 158 -12.99 -1.77 6.93
CA GLY A 158 -13.03 -0.34 7.21
C GLY A 158 -11.77 0.14 7.94
N HIS A 159 -11.42 1.41 7.75
CA HIS A 159 -10.23 2.04 8.32
C HIS A 159 -10.10 1.91 9.84
N PHE A 160 -11.22 1.89 10.57
CA PHE A 160 -11.20 1.70 12.02
C PHE A 160 -10.52 0.38 12.43
N TYR A 161 -10.79 -0.71 11.72
CA TYR A 161 -10.21 -2.02 12.02
C TYR A 161 -8.78 -2.15 11.52
N GLY A 162 -8.42 -1.48 10.41
CA GLY A 162 -7.02 -1.40 10.01
C GLY A 162 -6.18 -0.60 11.00
N ASP A 163 -6.73 0.49 11.54
CA ASP A 163 -6.07 1.25 12.62
C ASP A 163 -5.87 0.38 13.86
N TYR A 164 -6.87 -0.42 14.24
CA TYR A 164 -6.76 -1.38 15.34
C TYR A 164 -5.73 -2.48 15.06
N LEU A 165 -5.67 -2.97 13.82
CA LEU A 165 -4.65 -3.94 13.40
C LEU A 165 -3.24 -3.36 13.53
N LEU A 166 -3.01 -2.13 13.08
CA LEU A 166 -1.72 -1.43 13.22
C LEU A 166 -1.32 -1.27 14.70
N GLN A 167 -2.28 -0.99 15.59
CA GLN A 167 -2.06 -0.93 17.03
C GLN A 167 -1.64 -2.27 17.64
N MET A 168 -2.08 -3.40 17.07
CA MET A 168 -1.65 -4.74 17.51
C MET A 168 -0.32 -5.18 16.88
N ILE A 169 -0.04 -4.75 15.65
CA ILE A 169 1.21 -5.07 14.94
C ILE A 169 2.40 -4.42 15.65
N ALA A 170 2.28 -3.16 16.07
CA ALA A 170 3.34 -2.41 16.72
C ALA A 170 3.98 -3.13 17.95
N PRO A 171 3.20 -3.59 18.96
CA PRO A 171 3.77 -4.34 20.08
C PRO A 171 4.33 -5.70 19.66
N ARG A 172 3.67 -6.41 18.72
CA ARG A 172 4.14 -7.73 18.25
C ARG A 172 5.49 -7.64 17.54
N MET A 173 5.70 -6.64 16.69
CA MET A 173 6.99 -6.38 16.08
C MET A 173 8.04 -5.94 17.12
N ARG A 174 7.65 -5.20 18.16
CA ARG A 174 8.55 -4.81 19.25
C ARG A 174 9.07 -6.01 20.06
N GLU A 175 8.29 -7.08 20.21
CA GLU A 175 8.72 -8.34 20.84
C GLU A 175 9.71 -9.14 19.97
N CYS A 176 9.76 -8.83 18.67
CA CYS A 176 10.69 -9.49 17.75
C CYS A 176 12.13 -8.97 17.91
N ILE A 177 12.31 -7.74 18.37
CA ILE A 177 13.60 -7.03 18.44
C ILE A 177 14.08 -6.82 19.88
N ARG A 178 15.37 -6.49 20.07
CA ARG A 178 15.93 -6.19 21.41
C ARG A 178 15.77 -4.71 21.75
N GLN A 179 15.95 -4.38 23.03
CA GLN A 179 15.78 -3.00 23.53
C GLN A 179 16.74 -1.97 22.90
N ALA A 180 17.89 -2.41 22.40
CA ALA A 180 18.86 -1.55 21.71
C ALA A 180 18.44 -1.22 20.27
N ASP A 181 17.53 -1.99 19.69
CA ASP A 181 17.02 -1.77 18.35
C ASP A 181 15.89 -0.73 18.37
N THR A 182 15.68 -0.07 17.24
CA THR A 182 14.58 0.90 17.10
C THR A 182 13.58 0.37 16.09
N ILE A 183 12.31 0.33 16.45
CA ILE A 183 11.20 0.18 15.51
C ILE A 183 10.44 1.50 15.40
N ALA A 184 10.03 1.86 14.19
CA ALA A 184 9.29 3.08 13.87
C ALA A 184 8.15 2.77 12.90
N ARG A 185 7.09 3.58 12.95
CA ARG A 185 6.11 3.63 11.85
C ARG A 185 6.56 4.70 10.86
N PHE A 186 6.85 4.28 9.64
CA PHE A 186 7.38 5.17 8.61
C PHE A 186 6.28 6.00 7.94
N GLY A 187 5.09 5.40 7.78
CA GLY A 187 3.85 6.05 7.32
C GLY A 187 2.85 5.04 6.78
N GLY A 188 1.54 5.28 6.91
CA GLY A 188 0.53 4.33 6.43
C GLY A 188 0.69 2.94 7.08
N ASP A 189 0.94 1.94 6.25
CA ASP A 189 1.21 0.54 6.58
C ASP A 189 2.71 0.17 6.57
N GLU A 190 3.58 1.17 6.44
CA GLU A 190 5.02 0.97 6.40
C GLU A 190 5.66 1.11 7.79
N PHE A 191 6.53 0.16 8.11
CA PHE A 191 7.32 0.13 9.34
C PHE A 191 8.81 0.11 9.00
N ALA A 192 9.63 0.59 9.93
CA ALA A 192 11.08 0.60 9.78
C ALA A 192 11.75 0.08 11.05
N VAL A 193 12.84 -0.68 10.90
CA VAL A 193 13.67 -1.15 12.00
C VAL A 193 15.14 -0.78 11.76
N VAL A 194 15.79 -0.30 12.83
CA VAL A 194 17.23 -0.01 12.87
C VAL A 194 17.88 -0.97 13.85
N LEU A 195 18.86 -1.72 13.37
CA LEU A 195 19.61 -2.72 14.13
C LEU A 195 21.10 -2.32 14.20
N PRO A 196 21.59 -1.71 15.29
CA PRO A 196 23.00 -1.35 15.43
C PRO A 196 23.87 -2.53 15.85
N GLY A 197 25.09 -2.67 15.31
CA GLY A 197 26.04 -3.71 15.74
C GLY A 197 25.54 -5.13 15.49
N VAL A 198 25.08 -5.40 14.26
CA VAL A 198 24.59 -6.71 13.83
C VAL A 198 25.32 -7.20 12.58
N GLU A 199 25.50 -8.51 12.49
CA GLU A 199 25.98 -9.19 11.29
C GLU A 199 24.82 -9.59 10.38
N LEU A 200 25.09 -9.79 9.08
CA LEU A 200 24.05 -10.07 8.09
C LEU A 200 23.16 -11.26 8.46
N GLU A 201 23.73 -12.35 8.98
CA GLU A 201 22.96 -13.52 9.42
C GLU A 201 21.97 -13.18 10.55
N GLN A 202 22.35 -12.29 11.47
CA GLN A 202 21.47 -11.84 12.55
C GLN A 202 20.32 -11.00 12.01
N VAL A 203 20.58 -10.17 11.00
CA VAL A 203 19.55 -9.36 10.34
C VAL A 203 18.52 -10.26 9.66
N ILE A 204 18.96 -11.28 8.94
CA ILE A 204 18.08 -12.26 8.27
C ILE A 204 17.23 -13.00 9.31
N ASN A 205 17.84 -13.48 10.40
CA ASN A 205 17.12 -14.15 11.48
C ASN A 205 16.05 -13.25 12.13
N ILE A 206 16.33 -11.95 12.28
CA ILE A 206 15.36 -10.99 12.82
C ILE A 206 14.23 -10.75 11.81
N ALA A 207 14.54 -10.62 10.51
CA ALA A 207 13.55 -10.48 9.45
C ALA A 207 12.62 -11.70 9.39
N GLU A 208 13.16 -12.92 9.46
CA GLU A 208 12.40 -14.17 9.57
C GLU A 208 11.50 -14.20 10.81
N LYS A 209 12.04 -13.78 11.96
CA LYS A 209 11.28 -13.73 13.21
C LYS A 209 10.10 -12.75 13.10
N ILE A 210 10.32 -11.58 12.49
CA ILE A 210 9.25 -10.60 12.25
C ILE A 210 8.19 -11.18 11.30
N ALA A 211 8.61 -11.78 10.18
CA ALA A 211 7.68 -12.36 9.21
C ALA A 211 6.78 -13.42 9.83
N ARG A 212 7.37 -14.39 10.55
CA ARG A 212 6.61 -15.44 11.26
C ARG A 212 5.65 -14.86 12.31
N ALA A 213 6.06 -13.80 13.01
CA ALA A 213 5.18 -13.15 13.99
C ALA A 213 3.97 -12.45 13.34
N MET A 214 4.08 -12.04 12.07
CA MET A 214 2.96 -11.43 11.34
C MET A 214 2.01 -12.50 10.74
N GLU A 215 2.53 -13.68 10.42
CA GLU A 215 1.72 -14.85 10.02
C GLU A 215 0.80 -15.34 11.15
N GLU A 216 1.20 -15.14 12.42
CA GLU A 216 0.36 -15.47 13.57
C GLU A 216 -0.95 -14.66 13.56
N PRO A 217 -2.12 -15.32 13.66
CA PRO A 217 -3.38 -14.61 13.51
C PRO A 217 -3.61 -13.49 14.52
N PHE A 218 -4.13 -12.38 14.03
CA PHE A 218 -4.66 -11.27 14.79
C PHE A 218 -6.16 -11.49 15.01
N HIS A 219 -6.58 -11.47 16.27
CA HIS A 219 -7.98 -11.64 16.64
C HIS A 219 -8.67 -10.28 16.80
N ILE A 220 -9.58 -9.96 15.88
CA ILE A 220 -10.32 -8.70 15.85
C ILE A 220 -11.82 -9.01 15.84
N GLU A 221 -12.52 -8.68 16.93
CA GLU A 221 -13.98 -8.88 17.10
C GLU A 221 -14.51 -10.27 16.68
N GLY A 222 -13.74 -11.32 16.95
CA GLY A 222 -14.11 -12.71 16.65
C GLY A 222 -13.65 -13.22 15.27
N ASN A 223 -13.06 -12.36 14.44
CA ASN A 223 -12.40 -12.74 13.19
C ASN A 223 -10.90 -13.00 13.44
N SER A 224 -10.33 -13.90 12.63
CA SER A 224 -8.90 -14.26 12.68
C SER A 224 -8.25 -13.83 11.37
N LEU A 225 -7.32 -12.87 11.42
CA LEU A 225 -6.66 -12.30 10.26
C LEU A 225 -5.16 -12.59 10.33
N SER A 226 -4.58 -13.21 9.32
CA SER A 226 -3.13 -13.28 9.13
C SER A 226 -2.71 -12.23 8.10
N ILE A 227 -1.52 -11.65 8.26
CA ILE A 227 -0.99 -10.66 7.33
C ILE A 227 0.47 -10.97 7.02
N ASP A 228 0.81 -10.97 5.74
CA ASP A 228 2.20 -11.14 5.32
C ASP A 228 2.91 -9.79 5.35
N VAL A 229 4.23 -9.82 5.48
CA VAL A 229 5.07 -8.62 5.43
C VAL A 229 6.16 -8.80 4.39
N SER A 230 6.40 -7.76 3.59
CA SER A 230 7.55 -7.68 2.71
C SER A 230 8.63 -6.81 3.38
N ILE A 231 9.90 -7.22 3.30
CA ILE A 231 11.02 -6.57 4.01
C ILE A 231 12.17 -6.22 3.06
N GLY A 232 12.57 -4.96 3.00
CA GLY A 232 13.77 -4.49 2.30
C GLY A 232 14.91 -4.15 3.24
N ILE A 233 16.10 -4.66 2.99
CA ILE A 233 17.25 -4.57 3.90
C ILE A 233 18.42 -3.79 3.27
N ALA A 234 18.92 -2.76 3.95
CA ALA A 234 20.18 -2.07 3.62
C ALA A 234 21.17 -2.11 4.80
N LEU A 235 22.47 -2.12 4.50
CA LEU A 235 23.54 -2.27 5.49
C LEU A 235 24.50 -1.07 5.43
N TYR A 236 24.77 -0.42 6.56
CA TYR A 236 25.87 0.54 6.68
C TYR A 236 27.17 -0.19 7.07
N PRO A 237 28.33 0.15 6.47
CA PRO A 237 28.54 1.13 5.40
C PRO A 237 28.40 0.54 3.98
N ARG A 238 28.14 -0.77 3.84
CA ARG A 238 28.20 -1.50 2.57
C ARG A 238 27.27 -0.96 1.48
N HIS A 239 26.07 -0.55 1.87
CA HIS A 239 24.96 -0.11 1.02
C HIS A 239 24.70 1.39 1.18
N GLY A 240 25.63 2.18 1.72
CA GLY A 240 25.43 3.62 1.89
C GLY A 240 26.15 4.17 3.11
N THR A 241 26.50 5.45 3.05
CA THR A 241 27.24 6.15 4.11
C THR A 241 26.48 7.34 4.71
N ASP A 242 25.22 7.53 4.31
CA ASP A 242 24.29 8.52 4.85
C ASP A 242 22.88 7.91 5.00
N SER A 243 22.06 8.48 5.88
CA SER A 243 20.74 7.96 6.22
C SER A 243 19.76 7.94 5.04
N ASP A 244 19.79 8.96 4.17
CA ASP A 244 18.91 9.05 3.01
C ASP A 244 19.22 7.95 1.99
N THR A 245 20.49 7.74 1.68
CA THR A 245 20.93 6.65 0.78
C THR A 245 20.57 5.27 1.32
N LEU A 246 20.76 5.03 2.62
CA LEU A 246 20.42 3.74 3.24
C LEU A 246 18.92 3.46 3.22
N LEU A 247 18.09 4.46 3.53
CA LEU A 247 16.64 4.34 3.46
C LEU A 247 16.16 4.14 2.02
N GLN A 248 16.74 4.88 1.06
CA GLN A 248 16.45 4.69 -0.35
C GLN A 248 16.79 3.27 -0.81
N HIS A 249 17.96 2.75 -0.45
CA HIS A 249 18.37 1.40 -0.82
C HIS A 249 17.52 0.32 -0.13
N ALA A 250 17.09 0.54 1.11
CA ALA A 250 16.14 -0.35 1.78
C ALA A 250 14.78 -0.36 1.08
N ASP A 251 14.29 0.78 0.57
CA ASP A 251 13.03 0.87 -0.20
C ASP A 251 13.13 0.13 -1.54
N ILE A 252 14.29 0.26 -2.22
CA ILE A 252 14.58 -0.47 -3.45
C ILE A 252 14.56 -1.98 -3.22
N ALA A 253 15.16 -2.43 -2.12
CA ALA A 253 15.13 -3.84 -1.73
C ALA A 253 13.71 -4.28 -1.36
N LEU A 254 12.94 -3.46 -0.64
CA LEU A 254 11.54 -3.75 -0.28
C LEU A 254 10.69 -3.99 -1.52
N TYR A 255 10.86 -3.16 -2.56
CA TYR A 255 10.19 -3.35 -3.83
C TYR A 255 10.58 -4.67 -4.53
N ALA A 256 11.84 -5.08 -4.43
CA ALA A 256 12.30 -6.36 -4.96
C ALA A 256 11.65 -7.53 -4.20
N ALA A 257 11.54 -7.44 -2.87
CA ALA A 257 10.84 -8.43 -2.05
C ALA A 257 9.37 -8.59 -2.48
N LYS A 258 8.66 -7.48 -2.75
CA LYS A 258 7.26 -7.52 -3.22
C LYS A 258 7.06 -8.16 -4.61
N LYS A 259 8.11 -8.30 -5.41
CA LYS A 259 8.02 -8.81 -6.79
C LYS A 259 8.31 -10.31 -6.90
N THR A 260 9.10 -10.84 -5.98
CA THR A 260 9.48 -12.24 -5.99
C THR A 260 8.44 -13.03 -5.21
N SER A 261 7.58 -13.77 -5.91
CA SER A 261 6.66 -14.70 -5.26
C SER A 261 7.46 -15.71 -4.43
N GLY A 262 7.22 -15.73 -3.11
CA GLY A 262 7.85 -16.68 -2.18
C GLY A 262 8.90 -16.10 -1.23
N ASP A 263 9.48 -14.93 -1.53
CA ASP A 263 10.48 -14.28 -0.66
C ASP A 263 9.85 -13.12 0.12
N PHE A 264 9.80 -13.20 1.45
CA PHE A 264 9.31 -12.12 2.32
C PHE A 264 10.35 -11.03 2.57
N TYR A 265 11.61 -11.20 2.12
CA TYR A 265 12.64 -10.18 2.23
C TYR A 265 13.54 -10.09 1.00
N SER A 266 14.21 -8.95 0.85
CA SER A 266 15.31 -8.77 -0.09
C SER A 266 16.40 -7.90 0.52
N ILE A 267 17.65 -8.21 0.20
CA ILE A 267 18.80 -7.41 0.60
C ILE A 267 19.22 -6.56 -0.59
N TYR A 268 19.40 -5.27 -0.33
CA TYR A 268 19.84 -4.34 -1.35
C TYR A 268 21.13 -4.82 -2.02
N ASN A 269 21.16 -4.71 -3.35
CA ASN A 269 22.35 -4.85 -4.15
C ASN A 269 22.28 -3.84 -5.31
N ALA A 270 23.44 -3.42 -5.82
CA ALA A 270 23.51 -2.38 -6.86
C ALA A 270 22.82 -2.78 -8.19
N LYS A 271 22.51 -4.06 -8.43
CA LYS A 271 21.71 -4.45 -9.61
C LYS A 271 20.24 -4.06 -9.46
N LEU A 272 19.76 -3.80 -8.24
CA LEU A 272 18.40 -3.34 -7.95
C LEU A 272 18.21 -1.83 -8.21
N ASP A 273 19.26 -1.01 -8.10
CA ASP A 273 19.19 0.43 -8.41
C ASP A 273 18.79 0.73 -9.85
N ASP A 274 19.23 -0.16 -10.74
CA ASP A 274 18.96 -0.07 -12.16
C ASP A 274 17.44 -0.11 -12.44
N HIS A 275 16.61 -0.62 -11.51
CA HIS A 275 15.15 -0.57 -11.63
C HIS A 275 14.52 0.77 -11.22
N SER A 276 15.14 1.58 -10.36
CA SER A 276 14.52 2.78 -9.78
C SER A 276 14.68 4.02 -10.66
N ILE A 277 15.89 4.25 -11.18
CA ILE A 277 16.13 5.31 -12.18
C ILE A 277 15.42 4.96 -13.48
N LYS A 278 15.49 3.69 -13.93
CA LYS A 278 14.71 3.24 -15.09
C LYS A 278 13.22 3.45 -14.85
N ARG A 279 12.66 3.18 -13.67
CA ARG A 279 11.22 3.42 -13.40
C ARG A 279 10.83 4.89 -13.52
N LEU A 280 11.65 5.81 -13.02
CA LEU A 280 11.37 7.26 -13.15
C LEU A 280 11.43 7.69 -14.62
N MET A 281 12.48 7.29 -15.35
CA MET A 281 12.61 7.56 -16.78
C MET A 281 11.45 6.95 -17.57
N PHE A 282 11.09 5.71 -17.27
CA PHE A 282 10.03 4.96 -17.93
C PHE A 282 8.64 5.54 -17.65
N THR A 283 8.42 6.14 -16.46
CA THR A 283 7.20 6.89 -16.15
C THR A 283 7.09 8.16 -17.00
N VAL A 284 8.19 8.89 -17.16
CA VAL A 284 8.25 10.08 -18.02
C VAL A 284 8.02 9.68 -19.48
N GLU A 285 8.68 8.63 -19.94
CA GLU A 285 8.52 8.08 -21.29
C GLU A 285 7.08 7.62 -21.55
N LEU A 286 6.45 6.89 -20.63
CA LEU A 286 5.08 6.42 -20.78
C LEU A 286 4.10 7.60 -20.86
N ARG A 287 4.28 8.62 -20.01
CA ARG A 287 3.46 9.84 -20.05
C ARG A 287 3.61 10.55 -21.40
N GLU A 288 4.82 10.68 -21.93
CA GLU A 288 5.05 11.27 -23.25
C GLU A 288 4.50 10.41 -24.39
N ALA A 289 4.63 9.09 -24.32
CA ALA A 289 4.07 8.16 -25.31
C ALA A 289 2.54 8.23 -25.36
N LEU A 290 1.89 8.32 -24.20
CA LEU A 290 0.44 8.54 -24.11
C LEU A 290 0.04 9.90 -24.70
N LYS A 291 0.76 10.99 -24.40
CA LYS A 291 0.48 12.30 -25.04
C LYS A 291 0.61 12.24 -26.57
N LYS A 292 1.60 11.50 -27.08
CA LYS A 292 1.85 11.30 -28.51
C LYS A 292 1.02 10.17 -29.15
N LYS A 293 0.10 9.54 -28.40
CA LYS A 293 -0.75 8.41 -28.84
C LYS A 293 0.03 7.25 -29.49
N GLN A 294 1.24 6.97 -28.97
CA GLN A 294 2.19 6.00 -29.55
C GLN A 294 1.87 4.53 -29.27
N LEU A 295 0.91 4.24 -28.39
CA LEU A 295 0.48 2.87 -28.14
C LEU A 295 -0.09 2.23 -29.42
N VAL A 296 0.18 0.95 -29.60
CA VAL A 296 -0.36 0.14 -30.69
C VAL A 296 -1.10 -1.06 -30.10
N LEU A 297 -2.03 -1.62 -30.87
CA LEU A 297 -2.76 -2.83 -30.48
C LEU A 297 -2.29 -3.98 -31.35
N HIS A 298 -2.02 -5.10 -30.70
CA HIS A 298 -1.91 -6.40 -31.34
C HIS A 298 -3.17 -7.21 -31.01
N TYR A 299 -3.50 -8.17 -31.85
CA TYR A 299 -4.73 -8.92 -31.78
C TYR A 299 -4.39 -10.41 -31.73
N GLN A 300 -4.92 -11.10 -30.73
CA GLN A 300 -4.75 -12.54 -30.59
C GLN A 300 -6.07 -13.25 -30.92
N PRO A 301 -6.09 -14.18 -31.89
CA PRO A 301 -7.28 -14.96 -32.23
C PRO A 301 -7.81 -15.81 -31.06
N LYS A 302 -9.13 -15.75 -30.86
CA LYS A 302 -9.90 -16.72 -30.05
C LYS A 302 -10.48 -17.77 -30.97
N TYR A 303 -10.22 -19.05 -30.69
CA TYR A 303 -10.63 -20.17 -31.54
C TYR A 303 -11.74 -20.97 -30.87
N SER A 304 -12.86 -21.17 -31.57
CA SER A 304 -13.93 -22.04 -31.08
C SER A 304 -13.58 -23.50 -31.33
N LEU A 305 -13.58 -24.30 -30.26
CA LEU A 305 -13.37 -25.75 -30.33
C LEU A 305 -14.61 -26.47 -30.88
N ILE A 306 -15.78 -25.83 -30.81
CA ILE A 306 -17.05 -26.35 -31.32
C ILE A 306 -17.15 -26.14 -32.84
N SER A 307 -17.10 -24.89 -33.30
CA SER A 307 -17.24 -24.58 -34.73
C SER A 307 -15.95 -24.78 -35.52
N ARG A 308 -14.82 -24.98 -34.83
CA ARG A 308 -13.48 -25.12 -35.41
C ARG A 308 -13.10 -23.94 -36.30
N GLN A 309 -13.45 -22.75 -35.84
CA GLN A 309 -13.17 -21.49 -36.51
C GLN A 309 -12.83 -20.42 -35.47
N VAL A 310 -12.07 -19.41 -35.89
CA VAL A 310 -11.86 -18.20 -35.10
C VAL A 310 -13.19 -17.49 -34.90
N CYS A 311 -13.53 -17.23 -33.64
CA CYS A 311 -14.78 -16.58 -33.23
C CYS A 311 -14.60 -15.13 -32.76
N GLY A 312 -13.35 -14.67 -32.59
CA GLY A 312 -13.06 -13.31 -32.16
C GLY A 312 -11.56 -13.07 -32.00
N VAL A 313 -11.21 -11.90 -31.48
CA VAL A 313 -9.84 -11.56 -31.10
C VAL A 313 -9.80 -10.84 -29.77
N GLU A 314 -8.69 -10.95 -29.06
CA GLU A 314 -8.37 -10.10 -27.92
C GLU A 314 -7.43 -8.97 -28.35
N ALA A 315 -7.79 -7.73 -28.03
CA ALA A 315 -6.99 -6.55 -28.28
C ALA A 315 -5.98 -6.31 -27.13
N LEU A 316 -4.73 -6.58 -27.43
CA LEU A 316 -3.62 -6.53 -26.49
C LEU A 316 -2.75 -5.30 -26.76
N VAL A 317 -2.68 -4.40 -25.78
CA VAL A 317 -1.88 -3.17 -25.88
C VAL A 317 -0.38 -3.50 -25.96
N ARG A 318 0.32 -2.78 -26.82
CA ARG A 318 1.78 -2.83 -26.96
C ARG A 318 2.32 -1.41 -26.98
N TRP A 319 3.48 -1.23 -26.35
CA TRP A 319 4.16 0.04 -26.36
C TRP A 319 5.48 -0.07 -27.12
N PRO A 320 5.60 0.57 -28.31
CA PRO A 320 6.87 0.60 -29.03
C PRO A 320 7.96 1.28 -28.21
N ARG A 321 9.14 0.66 -28.15
CA ARG A 321 10.30 1.26 -27.50
C ARG A 321 10.77 2.50 -28.27
N SER A 322 11.22 3.50 -27.53
CA SER A 322 11.76 4.76 -28.06
C SER A 322 13.01 4.57 -28.91
N ASP A 323 13.75 3.48 -28.72
CA ASP A 323 14.94 3.11 -29.49
C ASP A 323 14.64 2.35 -30.81
N GLY A 324 13.37 2.04 -31.08
CA GLY A 324 12.92 1.30 -32.25
C GLY A 324 13.27 -0.18 -32.25
N LYS A 325 13.81 -0.74 -31.15
CA LYS A 325 14.32 -2.13 -31.09
C LYS A 325 13.30 -3.17 -30.64
N GLY A 326 12.01 -2.81 -30.55
CA GLY A 326 10.95 -3.77 -30.25
C GLY A 326 9.78 -3.17 -29.48
N LEU A 327 8.93 -4.06 -28.98
CA LEU A 327 7.76 -3.73 -28.18
C LEU A 327 8.05 -4.02 -26.70
N THR A 328 7.60 -3.11 -25.84
CA THR A 328 7.55 -3.34 -24.40
C THR A 328 6.26 -4.09 -24.05
N ALA A 329 6.38 -5.12 -23.21
CA ALA A 329 5.26 -5.95 -22.79
C ALA A 329 4.35 -5.22 -21.78
N PRO A 330 3.03 -5.50 -21.76
CA PRO A 330 2.09 -4.94 -20.78
C PRO A 330 2.54 -5.09 -19.32
N ALA A 331 3.11 -6.24 -18.96
CA ALA A 331 3.59 -6.53 -17.61
C ALA A 331 4.65 -5.51 -17.11
N ASP A 332 5.38 -4.86 -18.02
CA ASP A 332 6.41 -3.88 -17.68
C ASP A 332 5.83 -2.48 -17.41
N PHE A 333 4.74 -2.08 -18.10
CA PHE A 333 4.24 -0.69 -18.05
C PHE A 333 2.85 -0.50 -17.43
N ILE A 334 1.99 -1.53 -17.42
CA ILE A 334 0.66 -1.45 -16.78
C ILE A 334 0.77 -1.16 -15.27
N PRO A 335 1.62 -1.87 -14.49
CA PRO A 335 1.76 -1.58 -13.05
C PRO A 335 2.23 -0.14 -12.78
N ILE A 336 3.05 0.42 -13.67
CA ILE A 336 3.54 1.80 -13.58
C ILE A 336 2.41 2.78 -13.89
N ALA A 337 1.60 2.51 -14.92
CA ALA A 337 0.44 3.32 -15.26
C ALA A 337 -0.56 3.39 -14.11
N GLU A 338 -0.78 2.26 -13.42
CA GLU A 338 -1.68 2.18 -12.28
C GLU A 338 -1.19 2.96 -11.06
N LYS A 339 0.09 2.83 -10.70
CA LYS A 339 0.67 3.54 -9.53
C LYS A 339 0.77 5.05 -9.76
N THR A 340 0.88 5.49 -11.01
CA THR A 340 1.06 6.91 -11.37
C THR A 340 -0.21 7.60 -11.82
N GLY A 341 -1.36 6.91 -11.79
CA GLY A 341 -2.66 7.42 -12.22
C GLY A 341 -2.81 7.59 -13.74
N LEU A 342 -1.85 7.11 -14.53
CA LEU A 342 -1.90 7.16 -16.00
C LEU A 342 -2.81 6.09 -16.60
N ILE A 343 -3.25 5.09 -15.81
CA ILE A 343 -4.04 3.96 -16.30
C ILE A 343 -5.35 4.39 -16.97
N ARG A 344 -6.05 5.40 -16.44
CA ARG A 344 -7.28 5.93 -17.07
C ARG A 344 -7.02 6.40 -18.50
N LEU A 345 -5.97 7.21 -18.67
CA LEU A 345 -5.58 7.73 -19.99
C LEU A 345 -5.20 6.60 -20.95
N LEU A 346 -4.49 5.60 -20.45
CA LEU A 346 -4.08 4.43 -21.21
C LEU A 346 -5.31 3.63 -21.68
N THR A 347 -6.21 3.28 -20.76
CA THR A 347 -7.43 2.52 -21.04
C THR A 347 -8.30 3.22 -22.08
N TYR A 348 -8.52 4.54 -21.94
CA TYR A 348 -9.34 5.29 -22.89
C TYR A 348 -8.70 5.33 -24.29
N GLN A 349 -7.37 5.43 -24.38
CA GLN A 349 -6.67 5.33 -25.67
C GLN A 349 -6.75 3.93 -26.29
N VAL A 350 -6.68 2.89 -25.47
CA VAL A 350 -6.87 1.50 -25.92
C VAL A 350 -8.28 1.30 -26.46
N LEU A 351 -9.31 1.74 -25.73
CA LEU A 351 -10.71 1.71 -26.19
C LEU A 351 -10.89 2.47 -27.51
N GLU A 352 -10.38 3.71 -27.60
CA GLU A 352 -10.52 4.50 -28.83
C GLU A 352 -9.88 3.80 -30.05
N LYS A 353 -8.70 3.18 -29.88
CA LYS A 353 -8.02 2.43 -30.94
C LYS A 353 -8.72 1.13 -31.29
N ALA A 354 -9.21 0.39 -30.30
CA ALA A 354 -9.91 -0.88 -30.49
C ALA A 354 -11.22 -0.68 -31.27
N PHE A 355 -12.02 0.32 -30.89
CA PHE A 355 -13.26 0.65 -31.59
C PHE A 355 -13.01 1.16 -33.01
N ALA A 356 -11.97 1.98 -33.20
CA ALA A 356 -11.56 2.42 -34.54
C ALA A 356 -11.13 1.24 -35.42
N GLN A 357 -10.39 0.27 -34.88
CA GLN A 357 -9.99 -0.93 -35.63
C GLN A 357 -11.20 -1.81 -35.96
N SER A 358 -12.11 -2.02 -35.02
CA SER A 358 -13.34 -2.78 -35.25
C SER A 358 -14.17 -2.15 -36.38
N ALA A 359 -14.27 -0.82 -36.41
CA ALA A 359 -14.94 -0.10 -37.49
C ALA A 359 -14.21 -0.24 -38.83
N GLU A 360 -12.88 -0.28 -38.83
CA GLU A 360 -12.09 -0.54 -40.04
C GLU A 360 -12.35 -1.94 -40.59
N TRP A 361 -12.40 -2.96 -39.73
CA TRP A 361 -12.74 -4.32 -40.16
C TRP A 361 -14.17 -4.42 -40.68
N LYS A 362 -15.13 -3.78 -39.99
CA LYS A 362 -16.52 -3.70 -40.45
C LYS A 362 -16.64 -3.07 -41.84
N LYS A 363 -15.87 -2.01 -42.15
CA LYS A 363 -15.83 -1.39 -43.48
C LYS A 363 -15.29 -2.29 -44.58
N ARG A 364 -14.58 -3.35 -44.21
CA ARG A 364 -14.06 -4.39 -45.13
C ARG A 364 -14.96 -5.64 -45.14
N ASP A 365 -16.17 -5.55 -44.59
CA ASP A 365 -17.12 -6.66 -44.40
C ASP A 365 -16.56 -7.80 -43.55
N ILE A 366 -15.61 -7.50 -42.66
CA ILE A 366 -15.04 -8.45 -41.71
C ILE A 366 -15.72 -8.24 -40.35
N PHE A 367 -16.56 -9.19 -39.98
CA PHE A 367 -17.22 -9.23 -38.67
C PHE A 367 -16.35 -10.04 -37.71
N LEU A 368 -15.66 -9.35 -36.81
CA LEU A 368 -14.74 -9.97 -35.87
C LEU A 368 -14.96 -9.40 -34.46
N PRO A 369 -15.63 -10.14 -33.57
CA PRO A 369 -15.81 -9.75 -32.18
C PRO A 369 -14.47 -9.48 -31.50
N MET A 370 -14.44 -8.47 -30.64
CA MET A 370 -13.22 -7.99 -30.00
C MET A 370 -13.37 -7.92 -28.49
N SER A 371 -12.48 -8.62 -27.80
CA SER A 371 -12.26 -8.49 -26.36
C SER A 371 -11.27 -7.36 -26.06
N ILE A 372 -11.51 -6.58 -25.01
CA ILE A 372 -10.64 -5.49 -24.56
C ILE A 372 -10.50 -5.52 -23.04
N ASN A 373 -9.26 -5.60 -22.56
CA ASN A 373 -8.93 -5.55 -21.14
C ASN A 373 -9.24 -4.19 -20.51
N LEU A 374 -9.88 -4.22 -19.34
CA LEU A 374 -10.18 -3.06 -18.53
C LEU A 374 -9.50 -3.19 -17.15
N SER A 375 -8.67 -2.22 -16.79
CA SER A 375 -8.06 -2.18 -15.45
C SER A 375 -9.12 -1.92 -14.37
N THR A 376 -8.96 -2.59 -13.23
CA THR A 376 -9.75 -2.39 -12.00
C THR A 376 -9.96 -0.92 -11.67
N LYS A 377 -8.92 -0.10 -11.79
CA LYS A 377 -8.96 1.32 -11.40
C LYS A 377 -9.91 2.14 -12.27
N VAL A 378 -10.18 1.69 -13.50
CA VAL A 378 -11.10 2.36 -14.43
C VAL A 378 -12.52 1.81 -14.30
N LEU A 379 -12.69 0.59 -13.80
CA LEU A 379 -14.03 0.03 -13.51
C LEU A 379 -14.80 0.85 -12.46
N HIS A 380 -14.08 1.52 -11.57
CA HIS A 380 -14.64 2.45 -10.58
C HIS A 380 -14.90 3.87 -11.12
N ASP A 381 -14.57 4.14 -12.39
CA ASP A 381 -14.84 5.43 -13.03
C ASP A 381 -16.29 5.47 -13.55
N LEU A 382 -17.13 6.29 -12.91
CA LEU A 382 -18.54 6.47 -13.29
C LEU A 382 -18.72 7.09 -14.68
N ASP A 383 -17.69 7.70 -15.26
CA ASP A 383 -17.73 8.26 -16.61
C ASP A 383 -17.52 7.20 -17.71
N LEU A 384 -16.99 6.01 -17.35
CA LEU A 384 -16.62 4.98 -18.31
C LEU A 384 -17.79 4.53 -19.22
N PRO A 385 -19.00 4.23 -18.72
CA PRO A 385 -20.12 3.85 -19.59
C PRO A 385 -20.49 4.95 -20.58
N GLY A 386 -20.45 6.22 -20.15
CA GLY A 386 -20.69 7.36 -21.03
C GLY A 386 -19.64 7.47 -22.15
N HIS A 387 -18.37 7.18 -21.82
CA HIS A 387 -17.29 7.14 -22.80
C HIS A 387 -17.48 6.00 -23.82
N VAL A 388 -17.80 4.79 -23.35
CA VAL A 388 -18.07 3.63 -24.20
C VAL A 388 -19.26 3.89 -25.13
N LYS A 389 -20.35 4.44 -24.60
CA LYS A 389 -21.51 4.87 -25.40
C LYS A 389 -21.11 5.82 -26.52
N THR A 390 -20.31 6.83 -26.21
CA THR A 390 -19.80 7.80 -27.20
C THR A 390 -18.98 7.11 -28.29
N LEU A 391 -18.17 6.10 -27.95
CA LEU A 391 -17.38 5.35 -28.93
C LEU A 391 -18.24 4.43 -29.80
N LEU A 392 -19.24 3.75 -29.23
CA LEU A 392 -20.22 2.95 -29.97
C LEU A 392 -20.94 3.80 -31.02
N GLU A 393 -21.44 4.98 -30.62
CA GLU A 393 -22.13 5.92 -31.50
C GLU A 393 -21.20 6.52 -32.57
N LYS A 394 -20.00 6.95 -32.17
CA LYS A 394 -19.00 7.56 -33.08
C LYS A 394 -18.56 6.63 -34.20
N TRP A 395 -18.42 5.34 -33.91
CA TRP A 395 -17.86 4.35 -34.83
C TRP A 395 -18.92 3.39 -35.39
N GLU A 396 -20.20 3.57 -35.03
CA GLU A 396 -21.33 2.74 -35.44
C GLU A 396 -21.08 1.24 -35.22
N ILE A 397 -20.53 0.90 -34.05
CA ILE A 397 -20.22 -0.49 -33.66
C ILE A 397 -21.45 -1.13 -33.04
N ASP A 398 -21.73 -2.37 -33.43
CA ASP A 398 -22.73 -3.19 -32.75
C ASP A 398 -22.20 -3.57 -31.36
N PRO A 399 -22.85 -3.15 -30.26
CA PRO A 399 -22.36 -3.39 -28.90
C PRO A 399 -22.07 -4.86 -28.61
N GLY A 400 -22.86 -5.79 -29.16
CA GLY A 400 -22.69 -7.24 -28.94
C GLY A 400 -21.41 -7.82 -29.54
N THR A 401 -20.67 -7.04 -30.33
CA THR A 401 -19.35 -7.43 -30.88
C THR A 401 -18.18 -7.02 -29.98
N ILE A 402 -18.43 -6.28 -28.91
CA ILE A 402 -17.41 -5.83 -27.96
C ILE A 402 -17.59 -6.56 -26.63
N THR A 403 -16.52 -7.19 -26.18
CA THR A 403 -16.40 -7.80 -24.86
C THR A 403 -15.40 -7.00 -24.04
N LEU A 404 -15.78 -6.58 -22.84
CA LEU A 404 -14.85 -5.94 -21.89
C LEU A 404 -14.41 -6.96 -20.86
N GLU A 405 -13.11 -7.20 -20.78
CA GLU A 405 -12.49 -8.16 -19.87
C GLU A 405 -12.12 -7.46 -18.56
N ILE A 406 -12.55 -8.03 -17.44
CA ILE A 406 -12.26 -7.56 -16.08
C ILE A 406 -11.69 -8.71 -15.26
N THR A 407 -10.63 -8.47 -14.51
CA THR A 407 -10.08 -9.51 -13.63
C THR A 407 -11.01 -9.80 -12.46
N GLU A 408 -10.95 -11.00 -11.91
CA GLU A 408 -11.69 -11.37 -10.70
C GLU A 408 -11.43 -10.40 -9.53
N SER A 409 -10.16 -10.04 -9.31
CA SER A 409 -9.73 -9.08 -8.28
C SER A 409 -10.35 -7.70 -8.46
N SER A 410 -10.71 -7.32 -9.70
CA SER A 410 -11.33 -6.03 -9.98
C SER A 410 -12.70 -5.86 -9.32
N MET A 411 -13.36 -6.96 -9.02
CA MET A 411 -14.73 -6.93 -8.51
C MET A 411 -14.81 -6.91 -6.98
N VAL A 412 -13.71 -7.20 -6.30
CA VAL A 412 -13.65 -7.33 -4.83
C VAL A 412 -13.39 -5.99 -4.14
N ALA A 413 -12.67 -5.07 -4.80
CA ALA A 413 -12.22 -3.80 -4.20
C ALA A 413 -13.37 -2.83 -3.82
N ASP A 414 -14.36 -2.66 -4.70
CA ASP A 414 -15.63 -1.97 -4.39
C ASP A 414 -16.74 -2.62 -5.24
N PRO A 415 -17.38 -3.69 -4.71
CA PRO A 415 -18.33 -4.49 -5.48
C PRO A 415 -19.59 -3.71 -5.85
N VAL A 416 -19.99 -2.70 -5.06
CA VAL A 416 -21.19 -1.91 -5.34
C VAL A 416 -20.95 -1.00 -6.54
N LEU A 417 -19.81 -0.30 -6.55
CA LEU A 417 -19.45 0.61 -7.63
C LEU A 417 -19.12 -0.15 -8.91
N ALA A 418 -18.32 -1.22 -8.82
CA ALA A 418 -17.99 -2.07 -9.95
C ALA A 418 -19.26 -2.64 -10.59
N PHE A 419 -20.19 -3.18 -9.78
CA PHE A 419 -21.43 -3.73 -10.30
C PHE A 419 -22.31 -2.68 -10.97
N LYS A 420 -22.35 -1.45 -10.45
CA LYS A 420 -23.06 -0.34 -11.07
C LYS A 420 -22.49 -0.01 -12.45
N THR A 421 -21.16 0.08 -12.59
CA THR A 421 -20.50 0.32 -13.87
C THR A 421 -20.74 -0.83 -14.84
N ILE A 422 -20.59 -2.09 -14.40
CA ILE A 422 -20.82 -3.29 -15.21
C ILE A 422 -22.27 -3.34 -15.71
N THR A 423 -23.24 -3.06 -14.84
CA THR A 423 -24.66 -3.04 -15.21
C THR A 423 -24.91 -1.97 -16.27
N ALA A 424 -24.38 -0.75 -16.06
CA ALA A 424 -24.50 0.33 -17.03
C ALA A 424 -23.83 0.02 -18.38
N LEU A 425 -22.72 -0.72 -18.38
CA LEU A 425 -22.07 -1.21 -19.60
C LEU A 425 -22.95 -2.28 -20.28
N GLY A 426 -23.46 -3.26 -19.53
CA GLY A 426 -24.37 -4.28 -20.05
C GLY A 426 -25.66 -3.70 -20.62
N GLU A 427 -26.20 -2.62 -20.05
CA GLU A 427 -27.35 -1.88 -20.59
C GLU A 427 -27.06 -1.21 -21.95
N LEU A 428 -25.79 -0.94 -22.27
CA LEU A 428 -25.39 -0.50 -23.62
C LEU A 428 -25.34 -1.66 -24.62
N GLY A 429 -25.40 -2.91 -24.15
CA GLY A 429 -25.34 -4.11 -24.96
C GLY A 429 -23.94 -4.68 -25.17
N VAL A 430 -22.90 -4.17 -24.49
CA VAL A 430 -21.57 -4.78 -24.52
C VAL A 430 -21.50 -6.01 -23.62
N HIS A 431 -20.73 -7.01 -24.01
CA HIS A 431 -20.52 -8.20 -23.19
C HIS A 431 -19.43 -7.96 -22.14
N ILE A 432 -19.48 -8.73 -21.06
CA ILE A 432 -18.50 -8.66 -19.97
C ILE A 432 -17.86 -10.03 -19.83
N SER A 433 -16.54 -10.08 -19.72
CA SER A 433 -15.80 -11.31 -19.51
C SER A 433 -15.00 -11.21 -18.20
N ILE A 434 -15.00 -12.29 -17.42
CA ILE A 434 -14.16 -12.38 -16.22
C ILE A 434 -12.85 -13.04 -16.61
N ASP A 435 -11.77 -12.32 -16.39
CA ASP A 435 -10.40 -12.75 -16.64
C ASP A 435 -9.70 -13.26 -15.38
N ASP A 436 -8.62 -14.02 -15.58
CA ASP A 436 -7.82 -14.67 -14.53
C ASP A 436 -8.66 -15.56 -13.57
N PHE A 437 -9.66 -16.28 -14.07
CA PHE A 437 -10.52 -17.11 -13.22
C PHE A 437 -9.75 -18.30 -12.65
N GLY A 438 -9.85 -18.51 -11.32
CA GLY A 438 -9.25 -19.64 -10.61
C GLY A 438 -7.98 -19.32 -9.82
N THR A 439 -7.45 -18.09 -9.92
CA THR A 439 -6.26 -17.64 -9.17
C THR A 439 -6.60 -16.78 -7.94
N GLY A 440 -7.90 -16.59 -7.63
CA GLY A 440 -8.40 -15.69 -6.58
C GLY A 440 -9.60 -16.23 -5.76
N TYR A 441 -10.15 -15.37 -4.90
CA TYR A 441 -11.35 -15.67 -4.09
C TYR A 441 -12.65 -15.27 -4.82
N SER A 442 -13.06 -16.08 -5.80
CA SER A 442 -14.30 -15.85 -6.53
C SER A 442 -15.50 -16.10 -5.63
N SER A 443 -16.31 -15.08 -5.36
CA SER A 443 -17.64 -15.31 -4.80
C SER A 443 -18.57 -15.77 -5.93
N LEU A 444 -18.96 -17.05 -5.94
CA LEU A 444 -19.97 -17.58 -6.88
C LEU A 444 -21.28 -16.74 -6.89
N ALA A 445 -21.57 -16.05 -5.78
CA ALA A 445 -22.70 -15.13 -5.68
C ALA A 445 -22.57 -13.91 -6.61
N LEU A 446 -21.34 -13.52 -6.95
CA LEU A 446 -21.00 -12.38 -7.79
C LEU A 446 -21.18 -12.73 -9.27
N LEU A 447 -20.66 -13.89 -9.69
CA LEU A 447 -20.87 -14.48 -11.03
C LEU A 447 -22.35 -14.54 -11.41
N LYS A 448 -23.22 -14.93 -10.47
CA LYS A 448 -24.66 -15.05 -10.70
C LYS A 448 -25.34 -13.74 -11.10
N ARG A 449 -24.76 -12.59 -10.78
CA ARG A 449 -25.40 -11.28 -10.94
C ARG A 449 -24.96 -10.56 -12.21
N LEU A 450 -24.00 -11.09 -12.96
CA LEU A 450 -23.44 -10.39 -14.11
C LEU A 450 -24.22 -10.70 -15.41
N PRO A 451 -24.51 -9.68 -16.23
CA PRO A 451 -25.22 -9.86 -17.49
C PRO A 451 -24.28 -10.32 -18.62
N GLY A 452 -24.66 -11.38 -19.34
CA GLY A 452 -24.03 -11.77 -20.62
C GLY A 452 -22.54 -12.09 -20.52
N CYS A 453 -22.18 -13.06 -19.66
CA CYS A 453 -20.79 -13.29 -19.28
C CYS A 453 -20.05 -14.39 -20.04
N GLU A 454 -18.79 -14.07 -20.35
CA GLU A 454 -17.72 -15.01 -20.70
C GLU A 454 -16.82 -15.21 -19.47
N LEU A 455 -16.26 -16.41 -19.30
CA LEU A 455 -15.34 -16.77 -18.22
C LEU A 455 -14.04 -17.27 -18.85
N LYS A 456 -12.92 -16.62 -18.53
CA LYS A 456 -11.58 -16.97 -19.03
C LYS A 456 -10.80 -17.67 -17.92
N ILE A 457 -10.43 -18.92 -18.17
CA ILE A 457 -9.63 -19.74 -17.26
C ILE A 457 -8.17 -19.32 -17.41
N ASP A 458 -7.54 -18.95 -16.29
CA ASP A 458 -6.17 -18.44 -16.29
C ASP A 458 -5.17 -19.45 -16.87
N LYS A 459 -4.19 -18.92 -17.61
CA LYS A 459 -3.13 -19.71 -18.25
C LYS A 459 -2.32 -20.56 -17.27
N SER A 460 -2.15 -20.15 -16.01
CA SER A 460 -1.35 -20.92 -15.05
C SER A 460 -1.97 -22.29 -14.75
N LEU A 461 -3.30 -22.41 -14.87
CA LEU A 461 -4.00 -23.68 -14.73
C LEU A 461 -3.95 -24.49 -16.03
N VAL A 462 -4.03 -23.84 -17.19
CA VAL A 462 -4.10 -24.51 -18.49
C VAL A 462 -2.74 -25.03 -18.96
N ILE A 463 -1.65 -24.33 -18.66
CA ILE A 463 -0.29 -24.74 -19.06
C ILE A 463 0.08 -26.08 -18.42
N ASP A 464 -0.21 -26.27 -17.13
CA ASP A 464 0.21 -27.44 -16.37
C ASP A 464 -0.84 -28.58 -16.33
N MET A 465 -2.06 -28.37 -16.84
CA MET A 465 -3.16 -29.35 -16.72
C MET A 465 -2.89 -30.71 -17.39
N THR A 466 -1.95 -30.80 -18.33
CA THR A 466 -1.59 -32.08 -18.97
C THR A 466 -0.67 -32.93 -18.09
N GLU A 467 0.02 -32.32 -17.13
CA GLU A 467 1.00 -32.97 -16.24
C GLU A 467 0.58 -32.96 -14.77
N ASN A 468 -0.32 -32.04 -14.37
CA ASN A 468 -0.82 -31.88 -13.01
C ASN A 468 -2.31 -32.21 -12.91
N GLU A 469 -2.65 -33.29 -12.19
CA GLU A 469 -4.04 -33.72 -11.99
C GLU A 469 -4.89 -32.70 -11.21
N ASN A 470 -4.28 -31.89 -10.32
CA ASN A 470 -5.02 -30.86 -9.59
C ASN A 470 -5.46 -29.74 -10.53
N ASP A 471 -4.56 -29.27 -11.39
CA ASP A 471 -4.88 -28.20 -12.34
C ASP A 471 -5.91 -28.68 -13.37
N LEU A 472 -5.78 -29.93 -13.85
CA LEU A 472 -6.81 -30.56 -14.68
C LEU A 472 -8.19 -30.59 -14.00
N THR A 473 -8.22 -30.93 -12.71
CA THR A 473 -9.47 -30.96 -11.94
C THR A 473 -10.08 -29.57 -11.80
N ILE A 474 -9.26 -28.53 -11.58
CA ILE A 474 -9.72 -27.14 -11.48
C ILE A 474 -10.25 -26.64 -12.82
N VAL A 475 -9.55 -26.93 -13.93
CA VAL A 475 -10.00 -26.59 -15.29
C VAL A 475 -11.35 -27.25 -15.58
N GLN A 476 -11.49 -28.55 -15.32
CA GLN A 476 -12.76 -29.27 -15.52
C GLN A 476 -13.89 -28.68 -14.66
N ALA A 477 -13.64 -28.43 -13.38
CA ALA A 477 -14.64 -27.82 -12.48
C ALA A 477 -15.07 -26.42 -12.95
N SER A 478 -14.14 -25.63 -13.49
CA SER A 478 -14.42 -24.30 -14.03
C SER A 478 -15.30 -24.37 -15.28
N ILE A 479 -15.03 -25.32 -16.19
CA ILE A 479 -15.85 -25.58 -17.37
C ILE A 479 -17.28 -26.00 -16.97
N ASP A 480 -17.40 -26.92 -16.02
CA ASP A 480 -18.71 -27.43 -15.56
C ASP A 480 -19.52 -26.35 -14.84
N LEU A 481 -18.85 -25.50 -14.05
CA LEU A 481 -19.48 -24.36 -13.38
C LEU A 481 -20.04 -23.37 -14.39
N ALA A 482 -19.21 -22.93 -15.34
CA ALA A 482 -19.61 -21.98 -16.36
C ALA A 482 -20.78 -22.52 -17.20
N ARG A 483 -20.73 -23.79 -17.61
CA ARG A 483 -21.84 -24.46 -18.31
C ARG A 483 -23.11 -24.46 -17.47
N SER A 484 -23.02 -24.77 -16.18
CA SER A 484 -24.17 -24.76 -15.25
C SER A 484 -24.79 -23.38 -15.08
N MET A 485 -24.00 -22.33 -15.33
CA MET A 485 -24.41 -20.92 -15.25
C MET A 485 -24.75 -20.31 -16.62
N ASN A 486 -24.73 -21.11 -17.70
CA ASN A 486 -24.88 -20.65 -19.10
C ASN A 486 -23.90 -19.53 -19.48
N LEU A 487 -22.66 -19.65 -19.01
CA LEU A 487 -21.55 -18.76 -19.36
C LEU A 487 -20.68 -19.40 -20.45
N GLN A 488 -20.18 -18.58 -21.35
CA GLN A 488 -19.19 -19.03 -22.33
C GLN A 488 -17.83 -19.19 -21.66
N VAL A 489 -17.02 -20.17 -22.08
CA VAL A 489 -15.70 -20.43 -21.49
C VAL A 489 -14.59 -20.28 -22.52
N VAL A 490 -13.55 -19.54 -22.16
CA VAL A 490 -12.29 -19.47 -22.89
C VAL A 490 -11.18 -20.04 -22.01
N ALA A 491 -10.43 -21.00 -22.51
CA ALA A 491 -9.19 -21.43 -21.86
C ALA A 491 -8.00 -20.65 -22.44
N GLU A 492 -7.27 -19.94 -21.57
CA GLU A 492 -6.09 -19.17 -21.97
C GLU A 492 -4.81 -20.00 -21.88
N GLY A 493 -3.72 -19.52 -22.51
CA GLY A 493 -2.41 -20.15 -22.34
C GLY A 493 -2.28 -21.51 -23.02
N VAL A 494 -3.03 -21.79 -24.07
CA VAL A 494 -2.87 -23.04 -24.84
C VAL A 494 -1.56 -23.00 -25.65
N GLU A 495 -0.52 -23.64 -25.11
CA GLU A 495 0.83 -23.65 -25.69
C GLU A 495 1.17 -24.93 -26.47
N THR A 496 0.40 -26.01 -26.29
CA THR A 496 0.66 -27.31 -26.91
C THR A 496 -0.59 -27.89 -27.59
N ARG A 497 -0.37 -28.86 -28.49
CA ARG A 497 -1.47 -29.60 -29.12
C ARG A 497 -2.20 -30.45 -28.10
N GLU A 498 -1.46 -31.06 -27.19
CA GLU A 498 -1.95 -31.93 -26.13
C GLU A 498 -2.94 -31.16 -25.23
N ALA A 499 -2.62 -29.91 -24.87
CA ALA A 499 -3.52 -29.06 -24.10
C ALA A 499 -4.82 -28.73 -24.88
N LEU A 500 -4.72 -28.42 -26.18
CA LEU A 500 -5.87 -28.16 -27.03
C LEU A 500 -6.79 -29.38 -27.18
N ASP A 501 -6.20 -30.56 -27.41
CA ASP A 501 -6.93 -31.82 -27.54
C ASP A 501 -7.60 -32.15 -26.20
N LYS A 502 -6.91 -31.92 -25.07
CA LYS A 502 -7.50 -32.13 -23.74
C LYS A 502 -8.68 -31.20 -23.47
N LEU A 503 -8.58 -29.91 -23.77
CA LEU A 503 -9.71 -28.96 -23.64
C LEU A 503 -10.90 -29.35 -24.52
N THR A 504 -10.64 -29.94 -25.69
CA THR A 504 -11.67 -30.48 -26.56
C THR A 504 -12.38 -31.68 -25.92
N GLU A 505 -11.65 -32.59 -25.25
CA GLU A 505 -12.23 -33.69 -24.47
C GLU A 505 -13.09 -33.20 -23.30
N LEU A 506 -12.67 -32.12 -22.62
CA LEU A 506 -13.44 -31.49 -21.54
C LEU A 506 -14.64 -30.68 -22.06
N HIS A 507 -14.84 -30.62 -23.39
CA HIS A 507 -15.89 -29.86 -24.05
C HIS A 507 -15.85 -28.37 -23.69
N CYS A 508 -14.63 -27.80 -23.61
CA CYS A 508 -14.43 -26.36 -23.52
C CYS A 508 -14.89 -25.69 -24.84
N GLU A 509 -15.46 -24.49 -24.76
CA GLU A 509 -16.05 -23.83 -25.93
C GLU A 509 -15.02 -23.13 -26.81
N MET A 510 -14.07 -22.45 -26.18
CA MET A 510 -13.07 -21.61 -26.84
C MET A 510 -11.69 -21.77 -26.22
N ALA A 511 -10.67 -21.59 -27.05
CA ALA A 511 -9.28 -21.66 -26.65
C ALA A 511 -8.48 -20.47 -27.22
N GLN A 512 -7.51 -20.01 -26.45
CA GLN A 512 -6.58 -18.96 -26.83
C GLN A 512 -5.17 -19.31 -26.32
N GLY A 513 -4.15 -19.11 -27.14
CA GLY A 513 -2.77 -19.40 -26.75
C GLY A 513 -1.78 -19.39 -27.90
N PHE A 514 -0.50 -19.53 -27.57
CA PHE A 514 0.60 -19.40 -28.54
C PHE A 514 0.66 -20.56 -29.52
N TYR A 515 0.12 -21.73 -29.18
CA TYR A 515 -0.03 -22.83 -30.12
C TYR A 515 -0.89 -22.44 -31.33
N LEU A 516 -1.95 -21.65 -31.10
CA LEU A 516 -2.82 -21.14 -32.15
C LEU A 516 -2.18 -19.95 -32.85
N SER A 517 -1.88 -18.90 -32.08
CA SER A 517 -1.18 -17.72 -32.57
C SER A 517 -0.70 -16.84 -31.41
N PRO A 518 0.51 -16.25 -31.52
CA PRO A 518 0.85 -15.11 -30.70
C PRO A 518 -0.01 -13.88 -31.08
N PRO A 519 0.01 -12.80 -30.29
CA PRO A 519 -0.65 -11.54 -30.63
C PRO A 519 0.03 -10.82 -31.82
N LEU A 520 -0.74 -10.54 -32.87
CA LEU A 520 -0.23 -10.01 -34.16
C LEU A 520 -0.77 -8.60 -34.48
N PRO A 521 -0.05 -7.79 -35.26
CA PRO A 521 -0.60 -6.55 -35.81
C PRO A 521 -1.87 -6.78 -36.64
N ALA A 522 -2.73 -5.75 -36.76
CA ALA A 522 -4.01 -5.85 -37.50
C ALA A 522 -3.87 -6.35 -38.94
N ALA A 523 -2.77 -6.02 -39.62
CA ALA A 523 -2.53 -6.45 -41.00
C ALA A 523 -2.19 -7.95 -41.11
N GLU A 524 -1.55 -8.51 -40.09
CA GLU A 524 -1.08 -9.90 -40.08
C GLU A 524 -2.13 -10.85 -39.49
N VAL A 525 -2.90 -10.38 -38.49
CA VAL A 525 -3.90 -11.22 -37.81
C VAL A 525 -4.95 -11.77 -38.77
N LEU A 526 -5.39 -11.00 -39.77
CA LEU A 526 -6.39 -11.45 -40.74
C LEU A 526 -5.90 -12.62 -41.60
N ALA A 527 -4.62 -12.62 -41.99
CA ALA A 527 -4.02 -13.73 -42.72
C ALA A 527 -3.93 -14.97 -41.83
N LYS A 528 -3.56 -14.80 -40.55
CA LYS A 528 -3.50 -15.90 -39.59
C LYS A 528 -4.88 -16.49 -39.31
N ILE A 529 -5.92 -15.68 -39.24
CA ILE A 529 -7.31 -16.15 -39.09
C ILE A 529 -7.73 -17.01 -40.28
N ALA A 530 -7.40 -16.58 -41.50
CA ALA A 530 -7.70 -17.37 -42.70
C ALA A 530 -6.97 -18.74 -42.68
N GLU A 531 -5.72 -18.78 -42.22
CA GLU A 531 -4.95 -20.01 -42.03
C GLU A 531 -5.61 -20.93 -40.98
N LEU A 532 -5.97 -20.40 -39.81
CA LEU A 532 -6.58 -21.17 -38.72
C LEU A 532 -7.96 -21.74 -39.10
N ASN A 533 -8.73 -21.01 -39.90
CA ASN A 533 -10.03 -21.47 -40.40
C ASN A 533 -9.93 -22.52 -41.52
N THR A 534 -8.76 -22.69 -42.14
CA THR A 534 -8.52 -23.62 -43.27
C THR A 534 -7.56 -24.78 -42.95
N GLY A 535 -6.98 -24.81 -41.74
CA GLY A 535 -6.03 -25.83 -41.32
C GLY A 535 -6.62 -27.26 -41.29
N PRO A 536 -5.79 -28.31 -41.45
CA PRO A 536 -6.25 -29.68 -41.50
C PRO A 536 -6.95 -30.10 -40.19
N HIS A 537 -8.18 -30.57 -40.32
CA HIS A 537 -9.03 -30.99 -39.21
C HIS A 537 -8.44 -32.20 -38.46
N PRO A 538 -8.33 -32.18 -37.12
CA PRO A 538 -7.80 -33.30 -36.33
C PRO A 538 -8.62 -34.60 -36.34
N ALA A 539 -9.63 -34.75 -37.21
CA ALA A 539 -10.51 -35.92 -37.24
C ALA A 539 -10.77 -36.51 -38.64
N GLU A 540 -10.24 -35.95 -39.73
CA GLU A 540 -10.58 -36.39 -41.09
C GLU A 540 -9.48 -37.16 -41.84
N THR A 541 -8.45 -37.66 -41.14
CA THR A 541 -7.47 -38.59 -41.74
C THR A 541 -7.78 -40.07 -41.46
N ALA A 542 -8.98 -40.41 -40.99
CA ALA A 542 -9.45 -41.78 -40.93
C ALA A 542 -10.88 -41.89 -41.47
N ASP A 543 -10.95 -42.22 -42.76
CA ASP A 543 -12.04 -42.96 -43.41
C ASP A 543 -13.43 -42.28 -43.51
N ASN A 544 -13.65 -41.55 -44.60
CA ASN A 544 -14.80 -41.85 -45.47
C ASN A 544 -14.74 -41.10 -46.80
N ARG A 545 -14.63 -41.86 -47.88
CA ARG A 545 -15.04 -41.39 -49.21
C ARG A 545 -16.57 -41.38 -49.25
N GLY A 546 -17.15 -40.19 -49.41
CA GLY A 546 -18.46 -40.05 -50.03
C GLY A 546 -19.41 -39.08 -49.34
N ALA A 547 -19.57 -37.90 -49.94
CA ALA A 547 -20.85 -37.26 -50.29
C ALA A 547 -20.72 -35.74 -50.20
N ILE A 548 -20.69 -35.12 -51.39
CA ILE A 548 -20.91 -33.69 -51.60
C ILE A 548 -22.43 -33.45 -51.52
N ALA A 549 -22.90 -32.53 -50.66
CA ALA A 549 -24.09 -31.68 -50.93
C ALA A 549 -24.34 -30.63 -49.84
N ASP A 550 -24.61 -29.41 -50.32
CA ASP A 550 -25.42 -28.31 -49.74
C ASP A 550 -24.91 -27.46 -48.56
N LEU A 551 -24.30 -26.32 -48.94
CA LEU A 551 -24.17 -25.10 -48.15
C LEU A 551 -25.52 -24.36 -48.03
N ARG A 552 -26.08 -24.30 -46.82
CA ARG A 552 -26.90 -23.17 -46.33
C ARG A 552 -26.64 -22.95 -44.83
N LEU A 553 -26.14 -21.77 -44.48
CA LEU A 553 -25.98 -21.30 -43.11
C LEU A 553 -27.37 -21.07 -42.46
N PRO A 554 -27.63 -21.53 -41.24
CA PRO A 554 -28.83 -21.13 -40.52
C PRO A 554 -28.65 -19.74 -39.89
N GLN A 555 -29.63 -18.87 -40.11
CA GLN A 555 -29.78 -17.62 -39.36
C GLN A 555 -30.24 -17.94 -37.92
N PRO A 556 -29.81 -17.18 -36.90
CA PRO A 556 -30.31 -17.35 -35.55
C PRO A 556 -31.77 -16.87 -35.46
N THR A 557 -32.59 -17.68 -34.81
CA THR A 557 -34.00 -17.33 -34.50
C THR A 557 -34.01 -16.62 -33.15
N ILE A 558 -34.86 -15.58 -33.07
CA ILE A 558 -35.06 -14.61 -31.98
C ILE A 558 -35.24 -15.25 -30.59
#